data_AF-K1SL33-F1
#
_entry.id   AF-K1SL33-F1
#
_cell.length_a   1.000
_cell.length_b   1.000
_cell.length_c   1.000
_cell.angle_alpha   90.00
_cell.angle_beta   90.00
_cell.angle_gamma   90.00
#
_symmetry.space_group_name_H-M   'P 1'
#
loop_
_entity.id
_entity.type
_entity.pdbx_description
1 polymer ?
#
loop_
_entity_poly.entity_id
_entity_poly.type
_entity_poly.pdbx_seq_one_letter_code
_entity_poly.pdbx_strand_id
1 'polypeptide(L)'
;MRILCNHGFYGLLLMHMIYSIDEGCETAYTDGVRIAFSPFFLEELSDKELDYVLMHEILHVVLQHCLRGEYKDNERYNIAADIVINSTIMHENDDKASSITLSTYGESMHIAP
;
A
#
# COMPACT_ATOMS: atom_id res chain seq x y z
N MET A 1 16.63 1.37 -1.62
CA MET A 1 17.39 0.59 -0.62
C MET A 1 16.83 0.73 0.81
N ARG A 2 16.13 1.82 1.17
CA ARG A 2 15.58 2.04 2.52
C ARG A 2 14.70 0.89 3.03
N ILE A 3 13.65 0.53 2.28
CA ILE A 3 12.74 -0.57 2.65
C ILE A 3 13.50 -1.91 2.75
N LEU A 4 14.42 -2.21 1.83
CA LEU A 4 15.19 -3.46 1.89
C LEU A 4 16.04 -3.58 3.16
N CYS A 5 16.61 -2.48 3.66
CA CYS A 5 17.43 -2.48 4.87
C CYS A 5 16.58 -2.50 6.15
N ASN A 6 15.44 -1.80 6.16
CA ASN A 6 14.63 -1.60 7.38
C ASN A 6 13.49 -2.62 7.51
N HIS A 7 12.97 -3.09 6.38
CA HIS A 7 11.77 -3.91 6.23
C HIS A 7 12.04 -5.04 5.21
N GLY A 8 13.02 -5.89 5.51
CA GLY A 8 13.62 -6.83 4.54
C GLY A 8 12.63 -7.74 3.81
N PHE A 9 11.53 -8.14 4.47
CA PHE A 9 10.44 -8.89 3.83
C PHE A 9 9.81 -8.12 2.66
N TYR A 10 9.35 -6.90 2.93
CA TYR A 10 8.72 -6.03 1.94
C TYR A 10 9.70 -5.65 0.83
N GLY A 11 10.91 -5.24 1.22
CA GLY A 11 11.93 -4.80 0.27
C GLY A 11 12.34 -5.89 -0.71
N LEU A 12 12.47 -7.14 -0.24
CA LEU A 12 12.77 -8.27 -1.13
C LEU A 12 11.67 -8.49 -2.16
N LEU A 13 10.42 -8.48 -1.74
CA LEU A 13 9.27 -8.69 -2.64
C LEU A 13 9.12 -7.55 -3.66
N LEU A 14 9.30 -6.32 -3.21
CA LEU A 14 9.26 -5.12 -4.06
C LEU A 14 10.32 -5.12 -5.17
N MET A 15 11.47 -5.80 -4.99
CA MET A 15 12.47 -5.94 -6.05
C MET A 15 11.99 -6.79 -7.24
N HIS A 16 10.95 -7.60 -7.05
CA HIS A 16 10.37 -8.44 -8.10
C HIS A 16 9.15 -7.80 -8.80
N MET A 17 8.72 -6.62 -8.34
CA MET A 17 7.57 -5.93 -8.93
C MET A 17 7.94 -5.13 -10.17
N ILE A 18 6.98 -5.05 -11.10
CA ILE A 18 7.02 -4.09 -12.20
C ILE A 18 6.45 -2.77 -11.70
N TYR A 19 7.08 -1.66 -12.07
CA TYR A 19 6.63 -0.31 -11.74
C TYR A 19 6.25 0.45 -13.00
N SER A 20 5.17 1.24 -12.92
CA SER A 20 4.75 2.11 -14.01
C SER A 20 4.19 3.43 -13.51
N ILE A 21 4.22 4.44 -14.37
CA ILE A 21 3.45 5.68 -14.18
C ILE A 21 2.13 5.56 -14.94
N ASP A 22 1.05 5.96 -14.30
CA ASP A 22 -0.30 6.00 -14.86
C ASP A 22 -0.90 7.39 -14.60
N GLU A 23 -0.93 8.24 -15.63
CA GLU A 23 -1.48 9.60 -15.54
C GLU A 23 -3.00 9.61 -15.31
N GLY A 24 -3.67 8.48 -15.51
CA GLY A 24 -5.12 8.35 -15.34
C GLY A 24 -5.56 7.96 -13.92
N CYS A 25 -4.64 7.53 -13.05
CA CYS A 25 -4.98 7.22 -11.66
C CYS A 25 -4.76 8.42 -10.74
N GLU A 26 -5.52 8.45 -9.63
CA GLU A 26 -5.45 9.55 -8.68
C GLU A 26 -4.27 9.39 -7.70
N THR A 27 -3.96 8.15 -7.30
CA THR A 27 -2.96 7.85 -6.25
C THR A 27 -1.98 6.76 -6.70
N ALA A 28 -2.01 5.59 -6.06
CA ALA A 28 -1.26 4.40 -6.43
C ALA A 28 -2.19 3.19 -6.40
N TYR A 29 -1.86 2.14 -7.15
CA TYR A 29 -2.60 0.88 -7.12
C TYR A 29 -1.73 -0.29 -7.58
N THR A 30 -2.19 -1.50 -7.30
CA THR A 30 -1.69 -2.73 -7.89
C THR A 30 -2.81 -3.54 -8.55
N ASP A 31 -2.48 -4.14 -9.70
CA ASP A 31 -3.34 -5.14 -10.37
C ASP A 31 -2.88 -6.58 -10.07
N GLY A 32 -1.95 -6.74 -9.12
CA GLY A 32 -1.32 -8.02 -8.81
C GLY A 32 -0.08 -8.34 -9.66
N VAL A 33 0.18 -7.57 -10.72
CA VAL A 33 1.33 -7.74 -11.63
C VAL A 33 2.29 -6.57 -11.55
N ARG A 34 1.76 -5.34 -11.48
CA ARG A 34 2.55 -4.11 -11.36
C ARG A 34 2.00 -3.21 -10.26
N ILE A 35 2.88 -2.36 -9.73
CA ILE A 35 2.50 -1.22 -8.91
C ILE A 35 2.57 0.03 -9.80
N ALA A 36 1.45 0.72 -9.94
CA ALA A 36 1.33 1.92 -10.75
C ALA A 36 1.12 3.15 -9.87
N PHE A 37 1.70 4.28 -10.29
CA PHE A 37 1.63 5.55 -9.57
C PHE A 37 1.13 6.66 -10.47
N SER A 38 0.28 7.53 -9.91
CA SER A 38 0.03 8.85 -10.45
C SER A 38 1.29 9.70 -10.29
N PRO A 39 1.74 10.43 -11.34
CA PRO A 39 2.94 11.25 -11.23
C PRO A 39 2.77 12.37 -10.19
N PHE A 40 1.58 12.98 -10.12
CA PHE A 40 1.28 14.04 -9.17
C PHE A 40 1.30 13.54 -7.73
N PHE A 41 0.62 12.42 -7.46
CA PHE A 41 0.64 11.81 -6.13
C PHE A 41 2.06 11.44 -5.72
N LEU A 42 2.83 10.81 -6.61
CA LEU A 42 4.21 10.40 -6.32
C LEU A 42 5.12 11.57 -5.97
N GLU A 43 4.94 12.73 -6.60
CA GLU A 43 5.69 13.96 -6.30
C GLU A 43 5.38 14.56 -4.91
N GLU A 44 4.18 14.32 -4.39
CA GLU A 44 3.75 14.82 -3.08
C GLU A 44 4.25 13.97 -1.91
N LEU A 45 4.62 12.70 -2.16
CA LEU A 45 5.03 11.78 -1.11
C LEU A 45 6.44 12.09 -0.59
N SER A 46 6.55 12.22 0.73
CA SER A 46 7.83 12.07 1.40
C SER A 46 8.33 10.63 1.31
N ASP A 47 9.62 10.46 1.61
CA ASP A 47 10.27 9.15 1.68
C ASP A 47 9.54 8.14 2.58
N LYS A 48 9.00 8.58 3.72
CA LYS A 48 8.27 7.70 4.64
C LYS A 48 6.89 7.31 4.12
N GLU A 49 6.22 8.25 3.48
CA GLU A 49 4.91 8.01 2.89
C GLU A 49 5.01 7.09 1.68
N LEU A 50 6.06 7.24 0.86
CA LEU A 50 6.35 6.31 -0.22
C LEU A 50 6.64 4.90 0.29
N ASP A 51 7.37 4.77 1.40
CA ASP A 51 7.59 3.46 2.04
C ASP A 51 6.26 2.82 2.46
N TYR A 52 5.38 3.58 3.11
CA TYR A 52 4.04 3.12 3.48
C TYR A 52 3.23 2.67 2.26
N VAL A 53 3.15 3.50 1.20
CA VAL A 53 2.40 3.15 -0.02
C VAL A 53 2.97 1.89 -0.67
N LEU A 54 4.30 1.76 -0.79
CA LEU A 54 4.91 0.56 -1.37
C LEU A 54 4.65 -0.70 -0.52
N MET A 55 4.73 -0.59 0.81
CA MET A 55 4.41 -1.68 1.72
C MET A 55 2.93 -2.06 1.66
N HIS A 56 2.04 -1.08 1.47
CA HIS A 56 0.61 -1.28 1.30
C HIS A 56 0.30 -2.04 0.00
N GLU A 57 0.79 -1.55 -1.13
CA GLU A 57 0.54 -2.16 -2.44
C GLU A 57 1.12 -3.58 -2.54
N ILE A 58 2.33 -3.82 -2.02
CA ILE A 58 2.90 -5.18 -2.07
C ILE A 58 2.11 -6.17 -1.22
N LEU A 59 1.47 -5.73 -0.12
CA LEU A 59 0.62 -6.61 0.68
C LEU A 59 -0.68 -6.97 -0.05
N HIS A 60 -1.25 -6.10 -0.88
CA HIS A 60 -2.37 -6.48 -1.76
C HIS A 60 -2.00 -7.63 -2.68
N VAL A 61 -0.77 -7.63 -3.21
CA VAL A 61 -0.26 -8.71 -4.07
C VAL A 61 -0.08 -10.00 -3.28
N VAL A 62 0.67 -9.95 -2.18
CA VAL A 62 1.07 -11.14 -1.39
C VAL A 62 -0.14 -11.81 -0.74
N LEU A 63 -1.10 -11.02 -0.25
CA LEU A 63 -2.35 -11.52 0.34
C LEU A 63 -3.41 -11.86 -0.70
N GLN A 64 -3.07 -11.71 -1.99
CA GLN A 64 -3.92 -12.02 -3.14
C GLN A 64 -5.26 -11.28 -3.11
N HIS A 65 -5.28 -10.03 -2.61
CA HIS A 65 -6.50 -9.24 -2.51
C HIS A 65 -7.13 -8.96 -3.88
N CYS A 66 -6.30 -8.74 -4.91
CA CYS A 66 -6.78 -8.57 -6.30
C CYS A 66 -7.59 -9.77 -6.83
N LEU A 67 -7.30 -10.98 -6.35
CA LEU A 67 -7.97 -12.22 -6.79
C LEU A 67 -9.14 -12.60 -5.88
N ARG A 68 -8.94 -12.47 -4.56
CA ARG A 68 -9.93 -12.89 -3.56
C ARG A 68 -11.19 -12.01 -3.55
N GLY A 69 -11.13 -10.82 -4.14
CA GLY A 69 -12.23 -9.87 -4.26
C GLY A 69 -13.20 -10.11 -5.43
N GLU A 70 -12.88 -10.99 -6.40
CA GLU A 70 -13.58 -11.10 -7.70
C GLU A 70 -15.12 -11.23 -7.61
N TYR A 71 -15.62 -11.94 -6.57
CA TYR A 71 -17.06 -12.19 -6.39
C TYR A 71 -17.66 -11.40 -5.22
N LYS A 72 -17.03 -10.29 -4.83
CA LYS A 72 -17.43 -9.44 -3.72
C LYS A 72 -17.88 -8.07 -4.23
N ASP A 73 -18.52 -7.33 -3.34
CA ASP A 73 -18.72 -5.89 -3.56
C ASP A 73 -17.35 -5.20 -3.55
N ASN A 74 -16.95 -4.63 -4.68
CA ASN A 74 -15.58 -4.14 -4.88
C ASN A 74 -15.20 -3.08 -3.84
N GLU A 75 -16.08 -2.10 -3.60
CA GLU A 75 -15.80 -1.00 -2.67
C GLU A 75 -15.64 -1.51 -1.24
N ARG A 76 -16.61 -2.30 -0.74
CA ARG A 76 -16.55 -2.86 0.62
C ARG A 76 -15.40 -3.84 0.80
N TYR A 77 -15.09 -4.62 -0.24
CA TYR A 77 -13.97 -5.55 -0.19
C TYR A 77 -12.64 -4.81 -0.12
N ASN A 78 -12.45 -3.76 -0.92
CA ASN A 78 -11.25 -2.94 -0.88
C ASN A 78 -11.08 -2.30 0.50
N ILE A 79 -12.12 -1.68 1.05
CA ILE A 79 -12.06 -1.11 2.41
C ILE A 79 -11.67 -2.18 3.45
N ALA A 80 -12.24 -3.38 3.38
CA ALA A 80 -11.89 -4.46 4.30
C ALA A 80 -10.45 -4.97 4.11
N ALA A 81 -9.96 -5.04 2.87
CA ALA A 81 -8.59 -5.41 2.55
C ALA A 81 -7.59 -4.38 3.08
N ASP A 82 -7.89 -3.09 2.89
CA ASP A 82 -7.05 -1.98 3.32
C ASP A 82 -6.94 -1.94 4.84
N ILE A 83 -8.05 -2.17 5.57
CA ILE A 83 -8.03 -2.29 7.04
C ILE A 83 -7.00 -3.33 7.47
N VAL A 84 -7.04 -4.54 6.89
CA VAL A 84 -6.10 -5.62 7.23
C VAL A 84 -4.65 -5.22 6.95
N ILE A 85 -4.39 -4.58 5.81
CA ILE A 85 -3.06 -4.15 5.41
C ILE A 85 -2.55 -3.05 6.34
N ASN A 86 -3.35 -2.03 6.60
CA ASN A 86 -2.99 -0.91 7.47
C ASN A 86 -2.73 -1.39 8.90
N SER A 87 -3.55 -2.28 9.46
CA SER A 87 -3.28 -2.88 10.77
C SER A 87 -1.95 -3.65 10.77
N THR A 88 -1.65 -4.38 9.68
CA THR A 88 -0.42 -5.18 9.57
C THR A 88 0.83 -4.30 9.56
N ILE A 89 0.82 -3.23 8.76
CA ILE A 89 1.94 -2.27 8.68
C ILE A 89 2.10 -1.54 10.01
N MET A 90 1.00 -1.09 10.61
CA MET A 90 1.04 -0.40 11.90
C MET A 90 1.65 -1.29 12.99
N HIS A 91 1.23 -2.55 13.06
CA HIS A 91 1.76 -3.51 14.02
C HIS A 91 3.26 -3.78 13.83
N GLU A 92 3.70 -3.91 12.57
CA GLU A 92 5.11 -4.09 12.23
C GLU A 92 5.98 -2.88 12.62
N ASN A 93 5.37 -1.70 12.77
CA ASN A 93 6.04 -0.44 13.11
C ASN A 93 5.86 -0.01 14.57
N ASP A 94 5.69 -0.97 15.48
CA ASP A 94 5.44 -0.77 16.92
C ASP A 94 4.13 -0.02 17.22
N ASP A 95 3.06 -0.35 16.48
CA ASP A 95 1.72 0.23 16.62
C ASP A 95 1.70 1.77 16.48
N LYS A 96 2.60 2.35 15.68
CA LYS A 96 2.68 3.80 15.44
C LYS A 96 1.72 4.22 14.33
N ALA A 97 0.72 5.04 14.65
CA ALA A 97 -0.21 5.60 13.65
C ALA A 97 0.50 6.35 12.51
N SER A 98 1.64 6.98 12.80
CA SER A 98 2.47 7.68 11.80
C SER A 98 3.04 6.77 10.70
N SER A 99 3.03 5.44 10.88
CA SER A 99 3.46 4.47 9.85
C SER A 99 2.42 4.21 8.77
N ILE A 100 1.17 4.63 9.00
CA ILE A 100 0.03 4.50 8.06
C ILE A 100 -0.64 5.85 7.81
N THR A 101 0.10 6.95 8.00
CA THR A 101 -0.40 8.31 7.84
C THR A 101 0.19 8.95 6.59
N LEU A 102 -0.67 9.49 5.74
CA LEU A 102 -0.29 10.39 4.67
C LEU A 102 -0.59 11.83 5.11
N SER A 103 0.29 12.77 4.82
CA SER A 103 0.13 14.19 5.14
C SER A 103 -1.13 14.79 4.51
N THR A 104 -1.46 14.38 3.28
CA THR A 104 -2.65 14.83 2.54
C THR A 104 -3.94 14.18 3.05
N TYR A 105 -3.91 12.91 3.47
CA TYR A 105 -5.11 12.11 3.74
C TYR A 105 -5.35 11.81 5.23
N GLY A 106 -4.37 12.08 6.08
CA GLY A 106 -4.40 11.71 7.50
C GLY A 106 -4.06 10.25 7.75
N GLU A 107 -4.43 9.78 8.94
CA GLU A 107 -4.25 8.39 9.38
C GLU A 107 -5.22 7.46 8.63
N SER A 108 -4.70 6.42 7.99
CA SER A 108 -5.51 5.44 7.28
C SER A 108 -6.36 4.59 8.23
N MET A 109 -7.53 4.17 7.75
CA MET A 109 -8.42 3.28 8.50
C MET A 109 -7.73 1.92 8.73
N HIS A 110 -7.66 1.49 9.99
CA HIS A 110 -7.00 0.25 10.41
C HIS A 110 -7.84 -0.56 11.42
N ILE A 111 -9.09 -0.17 11.66
CA ILE A 111 -10.05 -0.89 12.51
C ILE A 111 -11.39 -0.92 11.78
N ALA A 112 -12.10 -2.04 11.87
CA ALA A 112 -13.48 -2.14 11.38
C ALA A 112 -14.44 -1.28 12.24
N PRO A 113 -15.43 -0.60 11.64
CA PRO A 113 -16.43 0.17 12.36
C PRO A 113 -17.22 -0.62 13.41
#